data_AF-W2D3F3-F1
#
_entry.id   AF-W2D3F3-F1
#
_cell.length_a   1.000
_cell.length_b   1.000
_cell.length_c   1.000
_cell.angle_alpha   90.00
_cell.angle_beta   90.00
_cell.angle_gamma   90.00
#
_symmetry.space_group_name_H-M   'P 1'
#
loop_
_entity.id
_entity.type
_entity.pdbx_description
1 polymer ?
#
loop_
_entity_poly.entity_id
_entity_poly.type
_entity_poly.pdbx_seq_one_letter_code
_entity_poly.pdbx_strand_id
1 'polypeptide(L)'
;VLHCGINAPNAMNEQRWEVRVTNSKAFIDGVTKVFIESAENDERVQKLVKNPDFHNMFRNAPTVIFVAGKADEKSSPIDCGLLGENIMLAAQSMGLGTCC
;
A
#
# COMPACT_ATOMS: atom_id res chain seq x y z
N VAL A 1 2.75 1.64 14.09
CA VAL A 1 3.38 1.71 12.74
C VAL A 1 3.26 3.09 12.09
N LEU A 2 2.07 3.70 11.96
CA LEU A 2 1.90 4.99 11.25
C LEU A 2 2.73 6.15 11.83
N HIS A 3 2.84 6.23 13.16
CA HIS A 3 3.67 7.25 13.81
C HIS A 3 5.14 7.16 13.38
N CYS A 4 5.68 5.96 13.18
CA CYS A 4 7.03 5.78 12.66
C CYS A 4 7.15 6.26 11.20
N GLY A 5 6.13 5.97 10.38
CA GLY A 5 6.05 6.41 8.99
C GLY A 5 6.09 7.93 8.85
N ILE A 6 5.19 8.65 9.53
CA ILE A 6 5.10 10.12 9.39
C ILE A 6 6.31 10.86 9.98
N ASN A 7 7.14 10.18 10.78
CA ASN A 7 8.41 10.71 11.27
C ASN A 7 9.58 10.48 10.28
N ALA A 8 9.31 9.96 9.07
CA ALA A 8 10.33 9.83 8.04
C ALA A 8 10.89 11.20 7.62
N PRO A 9 12.20 11.29 7.34
CA PRO A 9 12.76 12.48 6.72
C PRO A 9 12.18 12.66 5.31
N ASN A 10 12.10 13.91 4.86
CA ASN A 10 11.54 14.25 3.56
C ASN A 10 12.11 15.57 3.05
N ALA A 11 12.00 15.78 1.73
CA ALA A 11 12.52 16.98 1.10
C ALA A 11 11.98 18.25 1.77
N MET A 12 12.91 19.09 2.24
CA MET A 12 12.62 20.38 2.88
C MET A 12 11.67 20.31 4.09
N ASN A 13 11.46 19.12 4.67
CA ASN A 13 10.47 18.85 5.74
C ASN A 13 9.04 19.31 5.39
N GLU A 14 8.68 19.31 4.11
CA GLU A 14 7.36 19.76 3.66
C GLU A 14 6.25 18.74 3.88
N GLN A 15 6.60 17.47 4.09
CA GLN A 15 5.67 16.37 4.41
C GLN A 15 4.52 16.28 3.40
N ARG A 16 4.84 16.39 2.11
CA ARG A 16 3.87 16.42 0.99
C ARG A 16 3.29 15.04 0.66
N TRP A 17 2.85 14.32 1.69
CA TRP A 17 2.18 13.04 1.60
C TRP A 17 0.78 13.08 2.22
N GLU A 18 -0.08 12.19 1.74
CA GLU A 18 -1.29 11.78 2.44
C GLU A 18 -1.20 10.30 2.77
N VAL A 19 -1.61 9.96 3.99
CA VAL A 19 -1.71 8.58 4.45
C VAL A 19 -3.16 8.25 4.75
N ARG A 20 -3.71 7.25 4.07
CA ARG A 20 -5.07 6.74 4.32
C ARG A 20 -5.02 5.27 4.69
N VAL A 21 -5.65 4.91 5.80
CA VAL A 21 -5.69 3.54 6.28
C VAL A 21 -7.11 3.02 6.19
N THR A 22 -7.26 1.80 5.68
CA THR A 22 -8.56 1.14 5.63
C THR A 22 -8.43 -0.34 6.00
N ASN A 23 -9.35 -0.80 6.83
CA ASN A 23 -9.66 -2.20 7.07
C ASN A 23 -11.08 -2.53 6.59
N SER A 24 -11.70 -1.65 5.80
CA SER A 24 -13.04 -1.88 5.26
C SER A 24 -12.98 -2.95 4.19
N LYS A 25 -13.57 -4.12 4.50
CA LYS A 25 -13.68 -5.23 3.56
C LYS A 25 -14.35 -4.78 2.26
N ALA A 26 -15.45 -4.03 2.34
CA ALA A 26 -16.16 -3.54 1.17
C ALA A 26 -15.29 -2.65 0.27
N PHE A 27 -14.45 -1.79 0.86
CA PHE A 27 -13.52 -0.96 0.10
C PHE A 27 -12.43 -1.81 -0.56
N ILE A 28 -11.82 -2.73 0.18
CA ILE A 28 -10.75 -3.62 -0.31
C ILE A 28 -11.27 -4.53 -1.43
N ASP A 29 -12.45 -5.11 -1.27
CA ASP A 29 -13.11 -5.92 -2.30
C ASP A 29 -13.41 -5.08 -3.54
N GLY A 30 -13.86 -3.83 -3.36
CA GLY A 30 -14.13 -2.89 -4.44
C GLY A 30 -12.88 -2.56 -5.27
N VAL A 31 -11.75 -2.26 -4.62
CA VAL A 31 -10.48 -2.01 -5.33
C VAL A 31 -9.97 -3.28 -6.01
N THR A 32 -10.11 -4.44 -5.35
CA THR A 32 -9.75 -5.73 -5.94
C THR A 32 -10.53 -5.99 -7.22
N LYS A 33 -11.84 -5.70 -7.24
CA LYS A 33 -12.68 -5.84 -8.44
C LYS A 33 -12.14 -4.97 -9.59
N VAL A 34 -11.85 -3.70 -9.33
CA VAL A 34 -11.28 -2.79 -10.33
C VAL A 34 -9.93 -3.30 -10.87
N PHE A 35 -9.07 -3.84 -10.00
CA PHE A 35 -7.81 -4.44 -10.42
C PHE A 35 -8.00 -5.62 -11.38
N ILE A 36 -8.91 -6.54 -11.05
CA ILE A 36 -9.21 -7.70 -11.90
C ILE A 36 -9.73 -7.25 -13.27
N GLU A 37 -10.66 -6.29 -13.29
CA GLU A 37 -11.21 -5.73 -14.53
C GLU A 37 -10.13 -5.04 -15.37
N SER A 38 -9.24 -4.27 -14.74
CA SER A 38 -8.16 -3.56 -15.44
C SER A 38 -7.09 -4.47 -16.05
N ALA A 39 -7.02 -5.72 -15.59
CA ALA A 39 -5.99 -6.70 -15.95
C ALA A 39 -6.59 -7.97 -16.58
N GLU A 40 -7.75 -7.85 -17.24
CA GLU A 40 -8.45 -8.97 -17.89
C GLU A 40 -7.54 -9.77 -18.85
N ASN A 41 -6.61 -9.09 -19.54
CA ASN A 41 -5.71 -9.68 -20.52
C ASN A 41 -4.32 -10.03 -19.95
N ASP A 42 -4.09 -9.86 -18.64
CA ASP A 42 -2.82 -10.23 -17.99
C ASP A 42 -2.88 -11.67 -17.46
N GLU A 43 -2.16 -12.59 -18.11
CA GLU A 43 -2.11 -14.00 -17.72
C GLU A 43 -1.67 -14.24 -16.26
N ARG A 44 -0.80 -13.39 -15.71
CA ARG A 44 -0.31 -13.52 -14.32
C ARG A 44 -1.45 -13.20 -13.35
N VAL A 45 -2.23 -12.18 -13.65
CA VAL A 45 -3.42 -11.82 -12.85
C VAL A 45 -4.47 -12.91 -12.98
N GLN A 46 -4.74 -13.42 -14.19
CA GLN A 46 -5.70 -14.51 -14.37
C GLN A 46 -5.30 -15.79 -13.61
N LYS A 47 -4.00 -16.13 -13.56
CA LYS A 47 -3.50 -17.24 -12.74
C LYS A 47 -3.66 -16.97 -11.24
N LEU A 48 -3.42 -15.72 -10.80
CA LEU A 48 -3.59 -15.32 -9.40
C LEU A 48 -5.05 -15.42 -8.95
N VAL A 49 -5.98 -14.89 -9.74
CA VAL A 49 -7.42 -14.86 -9.42
C VAL A 49 -8.04 -16.26 -9.39
N LYS A 50 -7.50 -17.21 -10.19
CA LYS A 50 -7.93 -18.61 -10.18
C LYS A 50 -7.44 -19.40 -8.96
N ASN A 51 -6.51 -18.86 -8.17
CA ASN A 51 -6.05 -19.53 -6.96
C ASN A 51 -7.17 -19.54 -5.90
N PRO A 52 -7.54 -20.70 -5.34
CA PRO A 52 -8.55 -20.79 -4.28
C PRO A 52 -8.25 -19.91 -3.06
N ASP A 53 -6.98 -19.63 -2.79
CA ASP A 53 -6.55 -18.79 -1.67
C ASP A 53 -6.63 -17.29 -2.00
N PHE A 54 -7.00 -16.89 -3.21
CA PHE A 54 -7.13 -15.48 -3.57
C PHE A 54 -8.43 -14.88 -3.03
N HIS A 55 -8.30 -13.93 -2.11
CA HIS A 55 -9.43 -13.19 -1.52
C HIS A 55 -9.39 -11.72 -1.93
N ASN A 56 -8.19 -11.10 -1.97
CA ASN A 56 -8.02 -9.73 -2.42
C ASN A 56 -6.65 -9.48 -3.08
N MET A 57 -6.55 -8.39 -3.85
CA MET A 57 -5.33 -8.06 -4.60
C MET A 57 -4.12 -7.71 -3.71
N PHE A 58 -4.34 -7.35 -2.45
CA PHE A 58 -3.31 -6.99 -1.48
C PHE A 58 -2.76 -8.21 -0.73
N ARG A 59 -2.64 -9.35 -1.42
CA ARG A 59 -2.20 -10.63 -0.82
C ARG A 59 -3.03 -11.04 0.40
N ASN A 60 -4.34 -10.82 0.33
CA ASN A 60 -5.29 -11.10 1.40
C ASN A 60 -5.06 -10.30 2.69
N ALA A 61 -4.30 -9.19 2.63
CA ALA A 61 -4.10 -8.34 3.80
C ALA A 61 -5.46 -7.79 4.31
N PRO A 62 -5.72 -7.81 5.62
CA PRO A 62 -6.96 -7.31 6.20
C PRO A 62 -6.95 -5.78 6.40
N THR A 63 -5.81 -5.13 6.19
CA THR A 63 -5.63 -3.69 6.35
C THR A 63 -4.64 -3.20 5.33
N VAL A 64 -4.96 -2.06 4.70
CA VAL A 64 -4.14 -1.44 3.65
C VAL A 64 -3.84 -0.01 4.06
N ILE A 65 -2.57 0.39 3.90
CA ILE A 65 -2.11 1.76 4.09
C ILE A 65 -1.80 2.31 2.70
N PHE A 66 -2.60 3.26 2.24
CA PHE A 66 -2.33 4.01 1.02
C PHE A 66 -1.48 5.22 1.36
N VAL A 67 -0.31 5.30 0.72
CA VAL A 67 0.60 6.45 0.81
C VAL A 67 0.61 7.13 -0.55
N ALA A 68 0.18 8.38 -0.59
CA ALA A 68 0.20 9.20 -1.78
C ALA A 68 1.15 10.37 -1.59
N GLY A 69 2.01 10.65 -2.58
CA GLY A 69 2.81 11.86 -2.62
C GLY A 69 2.22 12.88 -3.61
N LYS A 70 2.60 14.15 -3.47
CA LYS A 70 2.24 15.19 -4.43
C LYS A 70 2.76 14.84 -5.84
N ALA A 71 1.86 14.77 -6.82
CA ALA A 71 2.13 14.20 -8.14
C ALA A 71 3.16 14.98 -8.99
N ASP A 72 3.23 16.29 -8.82
CA ASP A 72 4.14 17.22 -9.52
C ASP A 72 5.50 17.39 -8.82
N GLU A 73 5.71 16.71 -7.69
CA GLU A 73 6.93 16.81 -6.90
C GLU A 73 7.92 15.68 -7.21
N LYS A 74 9.16 16.03 -7.57
CA LYS A 74 10.19 15.03 -7.89
C LYS A 74 10.65 14.22 -6.67
N SER A 75 10.54 14.77 -5.46
CA SER A 75 10.92 14.06 -4.23
C SER A 75 9.89 13.05 -3.77
N SER A 76 8.62 13.17 -4.19
CA SER A 76 7.51 12.33 -3.73
C SER A 76 7.80 10.82 -3.73
N PRO A 77 8.40 10.22 -4.77
CA PRO A 77 8.72 8.79 -4.74
C PRO A 77 9.71 8.41 -3.63
N ILE A 78 10.72 9.26 -3.37
CA ILE A 78 11.71 9.04 -2.32
C ILE A 78 11.08 9.26 -0.95
N ASP A 79 10.36 10.37 -0.77
CA ASP A 79 9.71 10.73 0.50
C ASP A 79 8.69 9.67 0.94
N CYS A 80 7.83 9.20 0.01
CA CYS A 80 6.89 8.11 0.26
C CYS A 80 7.59 6.77 0.51
N GLY A 81 8.72 6.51 -0.15
CA GLY A 81 9.54 5.32 0.08
C GLY A 81 10.13 5.28 1.49
N LEU A 82 10.68 6.40 1.96
CA LEU A 82 11.21 6.54 3.32
C LEU A 82 10.12 6.36 4.38
N LEU A 83 8.94 6.96 4.16
CA LEU A 83 7.75 6.75 4.98
C LEU A 83 7.34 5.27 5.01
N GLY A 84 7.29 4.62 3.83
CA GLY A 84 6.95 3.21 3.68
C GLY A 84 7.91 2.30 4.43
N GLU A 85 9.21 2.50 4.29
CA GLU A 85 10.24 1.71 4.99
C GLU A 85 10.10 1.82 6.52
N ASN A 86 9.91 3.04 7.04
CA ASN A 86 9.66 3.22 8.47
C ASN A 86 8.41 2.47 8.96
N ILE A 87 7.34 2.41 8.15
CA ILE A 87 6.15 1.60 8.47
C ILE A 87 6.49 0.11 8.48
N MET A 88 7.22 -0.38 7.49
CA MET A 88 7.58 -1.79 7.36
C MET A 88 8.48 -2.26 8.52
N LEU A 89 9.51 -1.48 8.87
CA LEU A 89 10.37 -1.79 10.02
C LEU A 89 9.61 -1.75 11.35
N ALA A 90 8.74 -0.75 11.53
CA ALA A 90 7.89 -0.67 12.71
C ALA A 90 6.92 -1.86 12.80
N ALA A 91 6.29 -2.25 11.69
CA ALA A 91 5.41 -3.41 11.63
C ALA A 91 6.17 -4.70 11.98
N GLN A 92 7.35 -4.90 11.40
CA GLN A 92 8.19 -6.06 11.67
C GLN A 92 8.58 -6.15 13.15
N SER A 93 8.96 -5.02 13.79
CA SER A 93 9.27 -4.98 15.23
C SER A 93 8.08 -5.37 16.14
N MET A 94 6.86 -5.27 15.62
CA MET A 94 5.63 -5.64 16.30
C MET A 94 5.16 -7.07 15.93
N GLY A 95 5.93 -7.81 15.14
CA GLY A 95 5.59 -9.15 14.67
C GLY A 95 4.56 -9.19 13.54
N LEU A 96 4.35 -8.07 12.84
CA LEU A 96 3.42 -7.97 11.71
C LEU A 96 4.15 -8.14 10.38
N GLY A 97 3.51 -8.79 9.41
CA GLY A 97 3.97 -8.86 8.03
C GLY A 97 3.45 -7.72 7.17
N THR A 98 4.24 -7.26 6.20
CA THR A 98 3.88 -6.22 5.23
C THR A 98 4.34 -6.61 3.82
N CYS A 99 3.68 -6.05 2.80
CA CYS A 99 4.08 -6.15 1.39
C CYS A 99 3.79 -4.81 0.73
N CYS A 100 4.77 -4.23 0.04
CA CYS A 100 4.65 -3.02 -0.77
C CYS A 100 4.52 -3.36 -2.26
#